data_AF-A0A512HR97-F1
#
_entry.id   AF-A0A512HR97-F1
#
_cell.length_a   1.000
_cell.length_b   1.000
_cell.length_c   1.000
_cell.angle_alpha   90.00
_cell.angle_beta   90.00
_cell.angle_gamma   90.00
#
_symmetry.space_group_name_H-M   'P 1'
#
loop_
_entity.id
_entity.type
_entity.pdbx_description
1 polymer ?
#
loop_
_entity_poly.entity_id
_entity_poly.type
_entity_poly.pdbx_seq_one_letter_code
_entity_poly.pdbx_strand_id
1 'polypeptide(L)'
;MRIDGPLPFHGYVVWLTREQGGRDTGPPPTPPDQDFAATGFVPPASADTGLASVVLRVQDRAAWRSQADAAWLVVENVPPHRVGEGDVIVVTEGRREVAYFHVESMDLDL
;
A
#
# COMPACT_ATOMS: atom_id res chain seq x y z
N MET A 1 -13.55 2.58 3.36
CA MET A 1 -13.72 3.40 2.12
C MET A 1 -13.61 2.47 0.93
N ARG A 2 -14.28 2.73 -0.19
CA ARG A 2 -14.09 1.98 -1.44
C ARG A 2 -13.79 2.97 -2.55
N ILE A 3 -12.77 2.69 -3.37
CA ILE A 3 -12.51 3.45 -4.58
C ILE A 3 -13.23 2.80 -5.74
N ASP A 4 -14.00 3.59 -6.46
CA ASP A 4 -14.65 3.16 -7.68
C ASP A 4 -13.62 3.05 -8.81
N GLY A 5 -13.69 1.95 -9.57
CA GLY A 5 -12.76 1.67 -10.66
C GLY A 5 -11.53 0.84 -10.27
N PRO A 6 -10.68 0.53 -11.26
CA PRO A 6 -9.40 -0.16 -11.05
C PRO A 6 -8.42 0.72 -10.28
N LEU A 7 -7.49 0.09 -9.57
CA LEU A 7 -6.36 0.77 -8.95
C LEU A 7 -5.12 0.46 -9.80
N PRO A 8 -4.31 1.47 -10.18
CA PRO A 8 -3.35 1.33 -11.26
C PRO A 8 -2.06 0.61 -10.88
N PHE A 9 -1.78 0.38 -9.59
CA PHE A 9 -0.57 -0.31 -9.15
C PHE A 9 -0.93 -1.77 -8.83
N HIS A 10 -0.32 -2.73 -9.52
CA HIS A 10 -0.58 -4.14 -9.32
C HIS A 10 0.61 -4.83 -8.66
N GLY A 11 0.33 -5.75 -7.74
CA GLY A 11 1.35 -6.60 -7.17
C GLY A 11 0.88 -7.30 -5.91
N TYR A 12 1.67 -7.23 -4.84
CA TYR A 12 1.31 -7.89 -3.59
C TYR A 12 1.74 -7.10 -2.37
N VAL A 13 0.94 -7.24 -1.31
CA VAL A 13 1.27 -6.73 0.02
C VAL A 13 1.89 -7.83 0.87
N VAL A 14 2.90 -7.46 1.66
CA VAL A 14 3.47 -8.26 2.75
C VAL A 14 3.27 -7.49 4.04
N TRP A 15 2.43 -8.01 4.92
CA TRP A 15 2.17 -7.45 6.24
C TRP A 15 3.30 -7.80 7.20
N LEU A 16 3.75 -6.82 7.97
CA LEU A 16 4.80 -7.03 8.95
C LEU A 16 4.24 -7.70 10.20
N THR A 17 4.94 -8.73 10.69
CA THR A 17 4.63 -9.34 11.98
C THR A 17 5.05 -8.42 13.12
N ARG A 18 4.62 -8.75 14.35
CA ARG A 18 5.06 -8.09 15.57
C ARG A 18 6.57 -7.93 15.65
N GLU A 19 7.33 -8.99 15.38
CA GLU A 19 8.79 -9.04 15.48
C GLU A 19 9.47 -8.12 14.46
N GLN A 20 8.79 -7.87 13.34
CA GLN A 20 9.22 -6.93 12.30
C GLN A 20 8.74 -5.50 12.56
N GLY A 21 8.13 -5.25 13.72
CA GLY A 21 7.59 -3.94 14.09
C GLY A 21 6.16 -3.69 13.62
N GLY A 22 5.46 -4.67 13.07
CA GLY A 22 4.07 -4.60 12.59
C GLY A 22 3.01 -5.08 13.58
N ARG A 23 1.87 -5.55 13.08
CA ARG A 23 0.68 -5.85 13.90
C ARG A 23 0.79 -7.21 14.58
N ASP A 24 0.30 -7.29 15.81
CA ASP A 24 0.18 -8.56 16.56
C ASP A 24 -0.94 -9.44 16.02
N THR A 25 -1.98 -8.83 15.46
CA THR A 25 -3.25 -9.50 15.14
C THR A 25 -3.34 -9.99 13.70
N GLY A 26 -2.26 -9.88 12.91
CA GLY A 26 -2.31 -10.16 11.48
C GLY A 26 -2.61 -8.94 10.61
N PRO A 27 -2.90 -9.19 9.33
CA PRO A 27 -3.40 -8.18 8.40
C PRO A 27 -4.62 -7.41 8.98
N PRO A 28 -4.81 -6.14 8.61
CA PRO A 28 -5.97 -5.36 9.03
C PRO A 28 -7.30 -6.02 8.60
N PRO A 29 -8.31 -6.15 9.49
CA PRO A 29 -9.60 -6.77 9.20
C PRO A 29 -10.51 -5.84 8.38
N THR A 30 -10.10 -5.53 7.14
CA THR A 30 -10.82 -4.61 6.26
C THR A 30 -12.11 -5.26 5.76
N PRO A 31 -13.29 -4.63 5.90
CA PRO A 31 -14.57 -5.17 5.42
C PRO A 31 -14.55 -5.46 3.91
N PRO A 32 -15.14 -6.58 3.42
CA PRO A 32 -14.99 -7.04 2.03
C PRO A 32 -15.33 -6.02 0.94
N ASP A 33 -16.24 -5.10 1.23
CA ASP A 33 -16.72 -4.03 0.37
C ASP A 33 -15.84 -2.76 0.42
N GLN A 34 -14.72 -2.81 1.15
CA GLN A 34 -13.83 -1.67 1.36
C GLN A 34 -12.39 -1.99 0.97
N ASP A 35 -11.68 -0.95 0.53
CA ASP A 35 -10.23 -0.91 0.39
C ASP A 35 -9.60 -0.49 1.72
N PHE A 36 -8.41 -1.01 2.00
CA PHE A 36 -7.64 -0.62 3.17
C PHE A 36 -6.98 0.74 2.91
N ALA A 37 -7.40 1.78 3.64
CA ALA A 37 -6.83 3.12 3.52
C ALA A 37 -5.76 3.34 4.60
N ALA A 38 -4.60 3.85 4.18
CA ALA A 38 -3.45 4.08 5.03
C ALA A 38 -2.63 5.26 4.51
N THR A 39 -1.46 5.47 5.11
CA THR A 39 -0.40 6.33 4.56
C THR A 39 0.75 5.48 4.06
N GLY A 40 1.55 6.00 3.14
CA GLY A 40 2.77 5.33 2.70
C GLY A 40 3.73 6.26 1.99
N PHE A 41 4.92 5.76 1.70
CA PHE A 41 5.96 6.48 0.96
C PHE A 41 6.74 5.51 0.09
N VAL A 42 7.46 6.04 -0.91
CA VAL A 42 8.35 5.27 -1.78
C VAL A 42 9.79 5.67 -1.47
N PRO A 43 10.69 4.72 -1.14
CA PRO A 43 12.11 5.02 -0.99
C PRO A 43 12.68 5.71 -2.26
N PRO A 44 13.61 6.67 -2.12
CA PRO A 44 14.37 7.02 -0.92
C PRO A 44 13.64 8.00 0.02
N ALA A 45 12.38 8.35 -0.23
CA ALA A 45 11.60 9.12 0.75
C ALA A 45 11.36 8.30 2.02
N SER A 46 10.88 8.97 3.07
CA SER A 46 10.56 8.37 4.37
C SER A 46 9.19 8.86 4.88
N ALA A 47 8.76 8.32 6.02
CA ALA A 47 7.56 8.79 6.71
C ALA A 47 7.59 10.27 7.10
N ASP A 48 8.79 10.89 7.18
CA ASP A 48 8.95 12.32 7.48
C ASP A 48 9.00 13.19 6.21
N THR A 49 9.31 12.62 5.03
CA THR A 49 9.62 13.41 3.82
C THR A 49 8.72 13.15 2.62
N GLY A 50 7.99 12.04 2.57
CA GLY A 50 7.21 11.65 1.39
C GLY A 50 5.92 10.90 1.70
N LEU A 51 5.38 11.05 2.91
CA LEU A 51 4.16 10.39 3.33
C LEU A 51 2.95 10.91 2.53
N ALA A 52 2.22 10.01 1.88
CA ALA A 52 0.98 10.28 1.17
C ALA A 52 -0.08 9.23 1.48
N SER A 53 -1.36 9.57 1.28
CA SER A 53 -2.47 8.65 1.47
C SER A 53 -2.52 7.60 0.35
N VAL A 54 -2.59 6.33 0.73
CA VAL A 54 -2.62 5.17 -0.17
C VAL A 54 -3.81 4.27 0.16
N VAL A 55 -4.39 3.63 -0.85
CA VAL A 55 -5.34 2.54 -0.69
C VAL A 55 -4.78 1.24 -1.21
N LEU A 56 -5.11 0.13 -0.53
CA LEU A 56 -4.81 -1.22 -0.96
C LEU A 56 -6.12 -2.03 -1.07
N ARG A 57 -6.33 -2.63 -2.23
CA ARG A 57 -7.38 -3.61 -2.50
C ARG A 57 -6.80 -5.01 -2.43
N VAL A 58 -6.88 -5.59 -1.23
CA VAL A 58 -6.26 -6.88 -0.92
C VAL A 58 -7.21 -8.05 -1.23
N GLN A 59 -6.72 -9.06 -1.95
CA GLN A 59 -7.50 -10.22 -2.37
C GLN A 59 -7.77 -11.18 -1.19
N ASP A 60 -6.72 -11.79 -0.63
CA ASP A 60 -6.79 -12.56 0.62
C ASP A 60 -6.43 -11.65 1.80
N ARG A 61 -7.43 -11.32 2.62
CA ARG A 61 -7.32 -10.37 3.73
C ARG A 61 -6.90 -11.03 5.04
N ALA A 62 -6.75 -12.35 5.07
CA ALA A 62 -6.26 -13.10 6.22
C ALA A 62 -4.79 -13.50 6.06
N ALA A 63 -4.27 -13.51 4.83
CA ALA A 63 -2.89 -13.89 4.56
C ALA A 63 -1.89 -12.76 4.84
N TRP A 64 -0.75 -13.13 5.45
CA TRP A 64 0.40 -12.24 5.65
C TRP A 64 1.02 -11.73 4.35
N ARG A 65 0.90 -12.52 3.27
CA ARG A 65 1.24 -12.11 1.91
C ARG A 65 0.04 -12.34 1.02
N SER A 66 -0.35 -11.33 0.25
CA SER A 66 -1.54 -11.40 -0.58
C SER A 66 -1.42 -10.54 -1.82
N GLN A 67 -1.97 -11.02 -2.93
CA GLN A 67 -2.12 -10.22 -4.13
C GLN A 67 -3.02 -9.01 -3.83
N ALA A 68 -2.65 -7.86 -4.37
CA ALA A 68 -3.35 -6.62 -4.11
C ALA A 68 -3.12 -5.60 -5.23
N ASP A 69 -4.09 -4.70 -5.40
CA ASP A 69 -3.92 -3.49 -6.18
C ASP A 69 -3.83 -2.27 -5.27
N ALA A 70 -3.17 -1.19 -5.70
CA ALA A 70 -3.01 0.02 -4.92
C ALA A 70 -3.10 1.30 -5.74
N ALA A 71 -3.38 2.41 -5.06
CA ALA A 71 -3.38 3.75 -5.64
C ALA A 71 -3.03 4.81 -4.59
N TRP A 72 -2.44 5.92 -5.04
CA TRP A 72 -2.45 7.14 -4.25
C TRP A 72 -3.86 7.74 -4.23
N LEU A 73 -4.31 8.24 -3.07
CA LEU A 73 -5.64 8.84 -2.93
C LEU A 73 -5.71 10.31 -3.30
N VAL A 74 -4.64 11.06 -3.02
CA VAL A 74 -4.67 12.54 -3.05
C VAL A 74 -3.56 13.13 -3.92
N VAL A 75 -2.50 12.38 -4.16
CA VAL A 75 -1.32 12.86 -4.89
C VAL A 75 -1.23 12.21 -6.26
N GLU A 76 -0.68 12.95 -7.21
CA GLU A 76 -0.33 12.42 -8.52
C GLU A 76 0.90 11.51 -8.42
N ASN A 77 1.04 10.60 -9.37
CA ASN A 77 2.18 9.68 -9.45
C ASN A 77 3.45 10.38 -10.00
N VAL A 78 3.94 11.40 -9.29
CA VAL A 78 5.11 12.22 -9.63
C VAL A 78 6.06 12.31 -8.43
N PRO A 79 7.35 12.66 -8.61
CA PRO A 79 8.27 12.80 -7.48
C PRO A 79 7.72 13.78 -6.42
N PRO A 80 7.86 13.49 -5.11
CA PRO A 80 8.60 12.36 -4.52
C PRO A 80 7.79 11.05 -4.39
N HIS A 81 6.54 11.02 -4.83
CA HIS A 81 5.62 9.87 -4.70
C HIS A 81 5.58 8.97 -5.93
N ARG A 82 6.56 9.12 -6.82
CA ARG A 82 6.61 8.34 -8.05
C ARG A 82 6.77 6.86 -7.70
N VAL A 83 5.83 6.06 -8.22
CA VAL A 83 5.80 4.61 -8.21
C VAL A 83 6.00 4.13 -9.64
N GLY A 84 6.86 3.15 -9.82
CA GLY A 84 7.04 2.37 -11.05
C GLY A 84 7.12 0.87 -10.75
N GLU A 85 7.20 0.07 -11.82
CA GLU A 85 7.43 -1.36 -11.72
C GLU A 85 8.74 -1.66 -10.95
N GLY A 86 8.66 -2.59 -9.99
CA GLY A 86 9.78 -2.97 -9.13
C GLY A 86 9.94 -2.09 -7.88
N ASP A 87 9.23 -0.97 -7.78
CA ASP A 87 9.24 -0.14 -6.58
C ASP A 87 8.51 -0.82 -5.41
N VAL A 88 8.78 -0.30 -4.21
CA VAL A 88 8.09 -0.69 -2.98
C VAL A 88 7.43 0.53 -2.37
N ILE A 89 6.13 0.44 -2.12
CA ILE A 89 5.44 1.39 -1.26
C ILE A 89 5.53 0.85 0.17
N VAL A 90 6.17 1.60 1.05
CA VAL A 90 6.18 1.32 2.49
C VAL A 90 4.87 1.83 3.06
N VAL A 91 4.01 0.90 3.51
CA VAL A 91 2.69 1.21 4.08
C VAL A 91 2.83 1.43 5.57
N THR A 92 2.14 2.44 6.08
CA THR A 92 2.30 2.96 7.44
C THR A 92 0.96 3.21 8.13
N GLU A 93 0.98 3.14 9.46
CA GLU A 93 -0.06 3.67 10.34
C GLU A 93 0.56 4.77 11.21
N GLY A 94 0.26 6.03 10.88
CA GLY A 94 1.06 7.15 11.37
C GLY A 94 2.48 7.06 10.83
N ARG A 95 3.49 7.08 11.71
CA ARG A 95 4.91 6.92 11.32
C ARG A 95 5.42 5.49 11.36
N ARG A 96 4.57 4.54 11.77
CA ARG A 96 4.96 3.14 11.96
C ARG A 96 4.76 2.38 10.65
N GLU A 97 5.81 1.72 10.18
CA GLU A 97 5.73 0.78 9.06
C GLU A 97 4.91 -0.46 9.46
N VAL A 98 3.98 -0.88 8.61
CA VAL A 98 3.08 -2.02 8.88
C VAL A 98 3.01 -3.00 7.72
N ALA A 99 3.40 -2.60 6.51
CA ALA A 99 3.47 -3.48 5.36
C ALA A 99 4.40 -2.94 4.27
N TYR A 100 4.78 -3.82 3.36
CA TYR A 100 5.39 -3.46 2.08
C TYR A 100 4.45 -3.87 0.95
N PHE A 101 4.12 -2.93 0.08
CA PHE A 101 3.47 -3.24 -1.18
C PHE A 101 4.52 -3.26 -2.28
N HIS A 102 4.75 -4.44 -2.84
CA HIS A 102 5.67 -4.66 -3.95
C HIS A 102 4.93 -4.47 -5.26
N VAL A 103 5.41 -3.55 -6.08
CA VAL A 103 4.79 -3.22 -7.36
C VAL A 103 5.36 -4.16 -8.43
N GLU A 104 4.50 -5.00 -8.99
CA GLU A 104 4.85 -5.95 -10.06
C GLU A 104 4.55 -5.40 -11.44
N SER A 105 3.55 -4.52 -11.58
CA SER A 105 3.26 -3.80 -12.83
C SER A 105 2.35 -2.60 -12.54
N MET A 106 2.14 -1.75 -13.54
CA MET A 106 1.17 -0.67 -13.45
C MET A 106 0.37 -0.54 -14.74
N ASP A 107 -0.85 -0.04 -14.61
CA ASP A 107 -1.60 0.47 -15.76
C ASP A 107 -0.83 1.65 -16.37
N LEU A 108 -0.43 1.50 -17.63
CA LEU A 108 0.09 2.58 -18.44
C LEU A 108 -1.13 3.31 -19.01
N ASP A 109 -1.30 4.58 -18.61
CA ASP A 109 -2.33 5.51 -19.08
C ASP A 109 -3.74 5.35 -18.45
N LEU A 110 -3.97 6.05 -17.33
CA LEU A 110 -5.29 6.55 -16.91
C LEU A 110 -5.22 8.07 -16.70
#